data_AF-A0A9D5VWZ5-F1
#
_entry.id   AF-A0A9D5VWZ5-F1
#
_cell.length_a   1.000
_cell.length_b   1.000
_cell.length_c   1.000
_cell.angle_alpha   90.00
_cell.angle_beta   90.00
_cell.angle_gamma   90.00
#
_symmetry.space_group_name_H-M   'P 1'
#
loop_
_entity.id
_entity.type
_entity.pdbx_description
1 polymer ?
#
loop_
_entity_poly.entity_id
_entity_poly.type
_entity_poly.pdbx_seq_one_letter_code
_entity_poly.pdbx_strand_id
1 'polypeptide(L)'
;MDMTSAVIKNKYTEVLHSFGKDLQSSVDTALQKYLIDLITSKIAELRKKELIFEEKYKSDYKSFSLRIAEDEEFAIHTEKNVNKMWENELAEWEFCHKGIDDWTKKLRNILLM
;
A
#
# COMPACT_ATOMS: atom_id res chain seq x y z
N MET A 1 20.79 -2.88 16.22
CA MET A 1 20.06 -3.79 15.31
C MET A 1 19.59 -4.94 16.15
N ASP A 2 18.28 -5.11 16.26
CA ASP A 2 17.72 -6.29 16.90
C ASP A 2 17.85 -7.46 15.92
N MET A 3 18.53 -8.52 16.32
CA MET A 3 18.66 -9.73 15.53
C MET A 3 17.60 -10.75 15.94
N THR A 4 16.98 -11.37 14.94
CA THR A 4 16.01 -12.45 15.13
C THR A 4 16.54 -13.72 14.51
N SER A 5 16.38 -14.86 15.18
CA SER A 5 16.77 -16.17 14.65
C SER A 5 15.64 -16.82 13.87
N ALA A 6 15.95 -17.41 12.70
CA ALA A 6 15.04 -18.23 11.92
C ALA A 6 15.69 -19.58 11.57
N VAL A 7 14.89 -20.64 11.51
CA VAL A 7 15.35 -21.97 11.11
C VAL A 7 15.33 -22.10 9.59
N ILE A 8 16.46 -22.46 9.00
CA ILE A 8 16.62 -22.63 7.54
C ILE A 8 17.02 -24.07 7.27
N LYS A 9 16.44 -24.69 6.23
CA LYS A 9 16.82 -26.05 5.82
C LYS A 9 18.23 -26.05 5.23
N ASN A 10 19.07 -26.99 5.67
CA ASN A 10 20.47 -27.13 5.19
C ASN A 10 20.60 -27.20 3.68
N LYS A 11 19.62 -27.81 2.97
CA LYS A 11 19.65 -27.86 1.50
C LYS A 11 19.76 -26.48 0.84
N TYR A 12 19.25 -25.41 1.47
CA TYR A 12 19.38 -24.05 0.94
C TYR A 12 20.78 -23.48 1.20
N THR A 13 21.35 -23.75 2.37
CA THR A 13 22.70 -23.28 2.73
C THR A 13 23.76 -23.99 1.90
N GLU A 14 23.62 -25.29 1.66
CA GLU A 14 24.51 -26.08 0.79
C GLU A 14 24.55 -25.53 -0.64
N VAL A 15 23.37 -25.23 -1.20
CA VAL A 15 23.27 -24.63 -2.54
C VAL A 15 23.87 -23.22 -2.55
N LEU A 16 23.57 -22.36 -1.56
CA LEU A 16 24.17 -21.02 -1.48
C LEU A 16 25.70 -21.06 -1.39
N HIS A 17 26.25 -21.98 -0.58
CA HIS A 17 27.69 -22.20 -0.48
C HIS A 17 28.32 -22.64 -1.80
N SER A 18 27.63 -23.47 -2.58
CA SER A 18 28.10 -23.88 -3.92
C SER A 18 28.27 -22.70 -4.89
N PHE A 19 27.53 -21.60 -4.66
CA PHE A 19 27.65 -20.35 -5.39
C PHE A 19 28.55 -19.31 -4.71
N GLY A 20 29.26 -19.69 -3.64
CA GLY A 20 30.10 -18.78 -2.86
C GLY A 20 29.32 -17.67 -2.16
N LYS A 21 28.04 -17.89 -1.86
CA LYS A 21 27.17 -16.91 -1.19
C LYS A 21 27.14 -17.12 0.32
N ASP A 22 27.22 -16.02 1.05
CA ASP A 22 26.99 -16.00 2.50
C ASP A 22 25.49 -16.08 2.82
N LEU A 23 25.14 -16.81 3.88
CA LEU A 23 23.74 -17.06 4.25
C LEU A 23 23.04 -15.78 4.68
N GLN A 24 23.68 -14.97 5.53
CA GLN A 24 23.06 -13.79 6.11
C GLN A 24 22.72 -12.76 5.02
N SER A 25 23.71 -12.39 4.22
CA SER A 25 23.52 -11.46 3.09
C SER A 25 22.51 -11.96 2.05
N SER A 26 22.46 -13.28 1.82
CA SER A 26 21.47 -13.90 0.92
C SER A 26 20.07 -13.81 1.49
N VAL A 27 19.90 -14.05 2.79
CA VAL A 27 18.61 -13.92 3.49
C VAL A 27 18.15 -12.47 3.49
N ASP A 28 19.04 -11.53 3.82
CA ASP A 28 18.70 -10.09 3.85
C ASP A 28 18.26 -9.62 2.46
N THR A 29 19.00 -9.99 1.41
CA THR A 29 18.62 -9.68 0.02
C THR A 29 17.28 -10.30 -0.38
N ALA A 30 17.04 -11.56 0.01
CA ALA A 30 15.81 -12.26 -0.31
C ALA A 30 14.61 -11.62 0.40
N LEU A 31 14.76 -11.27 1.68
CA LEU A 31 13.73 -10.59 2.47
C LEU A 31 13.46 -9.19 1.93
N GLN A 32 14.49 -8.43 1.57
CA GLN A 32 14.32 -7.09 0.98
C GLN A 32 13.49 -7.17 -0.30
N LYS A 33 13.82 -8.08 -1.22
CA LYS A 33 13.05 -8.30 -2.47
C LYS A 33 11.61 -8.70 -2.18
N TYR A 34 11.42 -9.67 -1.29
CA TYR A 34 10.09 -10.13 -0.91
C TYR A 34 9.23 -9.00 -0.31
N LEU A 35 9.81 -8.16 0.54
CA LEU A 35 9.11 -7.01 1.11
C LEU A 35 8.78 -5.95 0.05
N ILE A 36 9.67 -5.68 -0.90
CA ILE A 36 9.40 -4.78 -2.03
C ILE A 36 8.20 -5.29 -2.83
N ASP A 37 8.16 -6.58 -3.15
CA ASP A 37 7.07 -7.19 -3.90
C ASP A 37 5.73 -7.11 -3.14
N LEU A 38 5.75 -7.44 -1.85
CA LEU A 38 4.57 -7.35 -0.99
C LEU A 38 4.02 -5.93 -0.91
N ILE A 39 4.87 -4.93 -0.67
CA ILE A 39 4.46 -3.54 -0.53
C ILE A 39 3.95 -3.00 -1.86
N THR A 40 4.63 -3.30 -2.97
CA THR A 40 4.20 -2.89 -4.31
C THR A 40 2.83 -3.47 -4.65
N SER A 41 2.61 -4.75 -4.36
CA SER A 41 1.31 -5.41 -4.52
C SER A 41 0.24 -4.73 -3.67
N LYS A 42 0.55 -4.38 -2.41
CA LYS A 42 -0.40 -3.70 -1.53
C LYS A 42 -0.77 -2.30 -2.03
N ILE A 43 0.22 -1.52 -2.51
CA ILE A 43 -0.03 -0.21 -3.11
C ILE A 43 -0.92 -0.34 -4.35
N ALA A 44 -0.65 -1.33 -5.20
CA ALA A 44 -1.47 -1.59 -6.40
C ALA A 44 -2.92 -1.95 -6.05
N GLU A 45 -3.14 -2.79 -5.02
CA GLU A 45 -4.47 -3.11 -4.50
C GLU A 45 -5.24 -1.86 -4.05
N LEU A 46 -4.60 -1.00 -3.24
CA LEU A 46 -5.22 0.22 -2.73
C LEU A 46 -5.50 1.22 -3.85
N ARG A 47 -4.58 1.39 -4.80
CA ARG A 47 -4.79 2.26 -5.98
C ARG A 47 -5.95 1.79 -6.84
N LYS A 48 -6.10 0.47 -7.01
CA LYS A 48 -7.25 -0.07 -7.75
C LYS A 48 -8.58 0.28 -7.07
N LYS A 49 -8.62 0.29 -5.73
CA LYS A 49 -9.80 0.75 -4.99
C LYS A 49 -10.01 2.25 -5.11
N GLU A 50 -8.95 3.04 -5.01
CA GLU A 50 -8.98 4.51 -5.20
C GLU A 50 -9.61 4.88 -6.55
N LEU A 51 -9.17 4.21 -7.63
CA LEU A 51 -9.70 4.42 -8.98
C LEU A 51 -11.21 4.13 -9.10
N ILE A 52 -11.73 3.16 -8.36
CA ILE A 52 -13.19 2.87 -8.37
C ILE A 52 -13.96 4.09 -7.85
N PHE A 53 -13.47 4.74 -6.78
CA PHE A 53 -14.09 5.94 -6.24
C PHE A 53 -13.87 7.15 -7.16
N GLU A 54 -12.69 7.31 -7.73
CA GLU A 54 -12.40 8.38 -8.69
C GLU A 54 -13.31 8.31 -9.93
N GLU A 55 -13.52 7.10 -10.46
CA GLU A 55 -14.42 6.88 -11.58
C GLU A 55 -15.88 7.12 -11.20
N LYS A 56 -16.27 6.80 -9.98
CA LYS A 56 -17.65 7.00 -9.48
C LYS A 56 -17.96 8.48 -9.25
N TYR A 57 -17.08 9.19 -8.56
CA TYR A 57 -17.26 10.59 -8.16
C TYR A 57 -16.70 11.58 -9.18
N LYS A 58 -16.02 11.09 -10.23
CA LYS A 58 -15.42 11.90 -11.30
C LYS A 58 -14.44 12.95 -10.77
N SER A 59 -13.71 12.61 -9.72
CA SER A 59 -12.81 13.50 -8.99
C SER A 59 -11.75 12.69 -8.25
N ASP A 60 -10.56 13.25 -8.02
CA ASP A 60 -9.58 12.63 -7.12
C ASP A 60 -9.99 12.79 -5.65
N TYR A 61 -9.38 11.98 -4.76
CA TYR A 61 -9.71 11.97 -3.33
C TYR A 61 -9.63 13.35 -2.69
N LYS A 62 -8.58 14.12 -2.99
CA LYS A 62 -8.32 15.41 -2.31
C LYS A 62 -9.35 16.44 -2.74
N SER A 63 -9.63 16.53 -4.03
CA SER A 63 -10.65 17.42 -4.57
C SER A 63 -12.04 17.06 -4.05
N PHE A 64 -12.40 15.78 -4.04
CA PHE A 64 -13.70 15.33 -3.55
C PHE A 64 -13.86 15.57 -2.04
N SER A 65 -12.88 15.17 -1.22
CA SER A 65 -12.92 15.32 0.24
C SER A 65 -12.95 16.79 0.68
N LEU A 66 -12.24 17.67 -0.03
CA LEU A 66 -12.32 19.11 0.23
C LEU A 66 -13.72 19.63 -0.08
N ARG A 67 -14.22 19.31 -1.28
CA ARG A 67 -15.51 19.85 -1.75
C ARG A 67 -16.68 19.35 -0.91
N ILE A 68 -16.71 18.08 -0.54
CA ILE A 68 -17.78 17.52 0.28
C ILE A 68 -17.81 18.15 1.70
N ALA A 69 -16.67 18.65 2.18
CA ALA A 69 -16.56 19.29 3.48
C ALA A 69 -16.89 20.80 3.45
N GLU A 70 -16.63 21.48 2.33
CA GLU A 70 -16.76 22.94 2.21
C GLU A 70 -18.01 23.41 1.45
N ASP A 71 -18.62 22.55 0.63
CA ASP A 71 -19.76 22.86 -0.24
C ASP A 71 -20.97 21.99 0.17
N GLU A 72 -21.85 22.57 1.00
CA GLU A 72 -23.05 21.89 1.51
C GLU A 72 -24.02 21.49 0.37
N GLU A 73 -24.15 22.32 -0.67
CA GLU A 73 -25.00 21.99 -1.82
C GLU A 73 -24.46 20.77 -2.58
N PHE A 74 -23.14 20.68 -2.75
CA PHE A 74 -22.50 19.52 -3.33
C PHE A 74 -22.67 18.26 -2.47
N ALA A 75 -22.57 18.36 -1.14
CA ALA A 75 -22.83 17.26 -0.23
C ALA A 75 -24.26 16.73 -0.35
N ILE A 76 -25.26 17.62 -0.30
CA ILE A 76 -26.67 17.28 -0.47
C ILE A 76 -26.92 16.67 -1.85
N HIS A 77 -26.33 17.22 -2.91
CA HIS A 77 -26.46 16.68 -4.26
C HIS A 77 -25.89 15.26 -4.35
N THR A 78 -24.71 15.04 -3.77
CA THR A 78 -24.00 13.75 -3.76
C THR A 78 -24.82 12.69 -3.06
N GLU A 79 -25.35 13.00 -1.87
CA GLU A 79 -26.19 12.09 -1.11
C GLU A 79 -27.47 11.71 -1.86
N LYS A 80 -28.13 12.70 -2.47
CA LYS A 80 -29.42 12.49 -3.15
C LYS A 80 -29.29 11.80 -4.50
N ASN A 81 -28.26 12.12 -5.28
CA ASN A 81 -28.19 11.77 -6.70
C ASN A 81 -27.06 10.80 -7.06
N VAL A 82 -26.01 10.70 -6.24
CA VAL A 82 -24.85 9.84 -6.53
C VAL A 82 -24.86 8.60 -5.65
N ASN A 83 -24.81 8.78 -4.33
CA ASN A 83 -24.83 7.68 -3.38
C ASN A 83 -25.24 8.15 -1.98
N LYS A 84 -26.29 7.56 -1.40
CA LYS A 84 -26.70 7.82 -0.01
C LYS A 84 -25.69 7.35 1.02
N MET A 85 -24.83 6.39 0.65
CA MET A 85 -23.79 5.82 1.52
C MET A 85 -22.40 6.41 1.21
N TRP A 86 -22.35 7.63 0.67
CA TRP A 86 -21.09 8.26 0.27
C TRP A 86 -20.10 8.42 1.43
N GLU A 87 -20.56 8.61 2.67
CA GLU A 87 -19.69 8.75 3.85
C GLU A 87 -18.86 7.48 4.11
N ASN A 88 -19.48 6.30 3.96
CA ASN A 88 -18.78 5.02 4.13
C ASN A 88 -17.72 4.82 3.03
N GLU A 89 -18.07 5.20 1.80
CA GLU A 89 -17.13 5.14 0.68
C GLU A 89 -16.01 6.17 0.83
N LEU A 90 -16.31 7.36 1.34
CA LEU A 90 -15.29 8.37 1.64
C LEU A 90 -14.31 7.87 2.70
N ALA A 91 -14.81 7.19 3.75
CA ALA A 91 -13.95 6.58 4.77
C ALA A 91 -13.07 5.47 4.20
N GLU A 92 -13.60 4.59 3.33
CA GLU A 92 -12.79 3.58 2.65
C GLU A 92 -11.77 4.22 1.69
N TRP A 93 -12.17 5.28 1.00
CA TRP A 93 -11.31 6.01 0.08
C TRP A 93 -10.15 6.69 0.82
N GLU A 94 -10.43 7.34 1.95
CA GLU A 94 -9.44 7.90 2.85
C GLU A 94 -8.45 6.83 3.35
N PHE A 95 -8.97 5.66 3.76
CA PHE A 95 -8.12 4.54 4.15
C PHE A 95 -7.19 4.12 3.01
N CYS A 96 -7.69 4.04 1.78
CA CYS A 96 -6.88 3.71 0.62
C CYS A 96 -5.80 4.76 0.35
N HIS A 97 -6.18 6.04 0.32
CA HIS A 97 -5.28 7.16 0.04
C HIS A 97 -4.14 7.24 1.07
N LYS A 98 -4.49 7.25 2.37
CA LYS A 98 -3.49 7.24 3.46
C LYS A 98 -2.64 5.98 3.44
N GLY A 99 -3.25 4.83 3.17
CA GLY A 99 -2.55 3.56 3.04
C GLY A 99 -1.49 3.58 1.93
N ILE A 100 -1.79 4.17 0.77
CA ILE A 100 -0.83 4.33 -0.33
C ILE A 100 0.36 5.18 0.10
N ASP A 101 0.11 6.31 0.77
CA ASP A 101 1.17 7.18 1.26
C ASP A 101 2.08 6.46 2.27
N ASP A 102 1.49 5.75 3.23
CA ASP A 102 2.23 5.05 4.27
C ASP A 102 3.05 3.88 3.73
N TRP A 103 2.47 3.08 2.83
CA TRP A 103 3.20 2.01 2.16
C TRP A 103 4.28 2.53 1.22
N THR A 104 4.06 3.66 0.55
CA THR A 104 5.07 4.33 -0.27
C THR A 104 6.26 4.80 0.59
N LYS A 105 6.00 5.38 1.77
CA LYS A 105 7.07 5.73 2.72
C LYS A 105 7.85 4.51 3.17
N LYS A 106 7.17 3.42 3.53
CA LYS A 106 7.83 2.15 3.91
C LYS A 106 8.68 1.58 2.78
N LEU A 107 8.19 1.61 1.54
CA LEU A 107 8.95 1.16 0.36
C LEU A 107 10.22 2.00 0.17
N ARG A 108 10.12 3.33 0.27
CA ARG A 108 11.30 4.22 0.19
C ARG A 108 12.32 3.89 1.27
N ASN A 109 11.89 3.62 2.50
CA ASN A 109 12.81 3.24 3.58
C ASN A 109 13.53 1.93 3.26
N ILE A 110 12.86 0.94 2.66
CA ILE A 110 13.47 -0.33 2.26
C ILE A 110 14.48 -0.18 1.12
N LEU A 111 14.22 0.76 0.19
CA LEU A 111 15.12 1.04 -0.92
C LEU A 111 16.35 1.88 -0.54
N LEU A 112 16.30 2.54 0.62
CA LEU A 112 17.38 3.38 1.15
C LEU A 112 18.20 2.70 2.27
N MET A 113 17.83 1.46 2.65
CA MET A 113 18.63 0.58 3.51
C MET A 113 19.75 -0.07 2.72
#